data_AF-I3D4K0-F1
#
_entry.id   AF-I3D4K0-F1
#
_cell.length_a   1.000
_cell.length_b   1.000
_cell.length_c   1.000
_cell.angle_alpha   90.00
_cell.angle_beta   90.00
_cell.angle_gamma   90.00
#
_symmetry.space_group_name_H-M   'P 1'
#
loop_
_entity.id
_entity.type
_entity.pdbx_description
1 polymer ?
#
loop_
_entity_poly.entity_id
_entity_poly.type
_entity_poly.pdbx_seq_one_letter_code
_entity_poly.pdbx_strand_id
1 'polypeptide(L)' 'MYSPNMQVSNGIDPSDVICKTGLELLMRVSTGDPVCVKQSSVEHLLLIGFADYF' A
#
# COMPACT_ATOMS: atom_id res chain seq x y z
N MET A 1 -15.22 2.13 -3.78
CA MET A 1 -13.86 2.39 -3.27
C MET A 1 -12.87 1.98 -4.36
N TYR A 2 -12.03 2.92 -4.80
CA TYR A 2 -11.07 2.71 -5.88
C TYR A 2 -9.88 1.85 -5.42
N SER A 3 -9.16 1.23 -6.36
CA SER A 3 -7.87 0.60 -6.05
C SER A 3 -6.81 1.66 -5.72
N PRO A 4 -5.71 1.31 -5.03
CA PRO A 4 -4.60 2.24 -4.74
C PRO A 4 -4.13 3.01 -5.97
N ASN A 5 -3.82 2.30 -7.05
CA ASN A 5 -3.33 2.92 -8.28
C ASN A 5 -4.35 3.87 -8.91
N MET A 6 -5.65 3.56 -8.82
CA MET A 6 -6.71 4.47 -9.31
C MET A 6 -6.82 5.75 -8.48
N GLN A 7 -6.53 5.69 -7.18
CA GLN A 7 -6.51 6.87 -6.31
C GLN A 7 -5.34 7.78 -6.70
N VAL A 8 -4.15 7.21 -6.88
CA VAL A 8 -2.96 7.95 -7.33
C VAL A 8 -3.17 8.57 -8.71
N SER A 9 -3.72 7.82 -9.67
CA SER A 9 -4.04 8.36 -11.00
C SER A 9 -5.05 9.51 -10.97
N ASN A 10 -5.86 9.63 -9.91
CA ASN A 10 -6.79 10.74 -9.68
C ASN A 10 -6.17 11.89 -8.87
N GLY A 11 -4.86 11.86 -8.62
CA GLY A 11 -4.12 12.93 -7.95
C GLY A 11 -4.04 12.81 -6.43
N ILE A 12 -4.43 11.67 -5.85
CA ILE A 12 -4.22 11.40 -4.41
C ILE A 12 -2.74 11.06 -4.19
N ASP A 13 -2.14 11.66 -3.17
CA ASP A 13 -0.76 11.33 -2.80
C ASP A 13 -0.66 9.84 -2.41
N PRO A 14 0.41 9.11 -2.81
CA PRO A 14 0.61 7.73 -2.42
C PRO A 14 0.47 7.45 -0.91
N SER A 15 0.88 8.38 -0.03
CA SER A 15 0.74 8.21 1.43
C SER A 15 -0.69 8.45 1.95
N ASP A 16 -1.53 9.13 1.15
CA ASP A 16 -2.93 9.46 1.48
C ASP A 16 -3.92 8.43 0.91
N VAL A 17 -3.43 7.37 0.25
CA VAL A 17 -4.27 6.32 -0.34
C VAL A 17 -5.11 5.63 0.73
N ILE A 18 -6.43 5.64 0.55
CA ILE A 18 -7.32 5.01 1.53
C ILE A 18 -7.52 3.53 1.17
N CYS A 19 -7.13 2.65 2.07
CA CYS A 19 -7.38 1.21 1.98
C CYS A 19 -8.76 0.83 2.53
N LYS A 20 -9.31 -0.28 2.03
CA LYS A 20 -10.53 -0.88 2.62
C LYS A 20 -10.25 -1.32 4.06
N THR A 21 -11.31 -1.40 4.88
CA THR A 21 -11.23 -1.91 6.25
C THR A 21 -10.51 -3.25 6.33
N GLY A 22 -9.58 -3.38 7.28
CA GLY A 22 -8.77 -4.59 7.48
C GLY A 22 -7.56 -4.71 6.55
N LEU A 23 -7.31 -3.71 5.71
CA LEU A 23 -6.10 -3.58 4.92
C LEU A 23 -5.26 -2.40 5.42
N GLU A 24 -3.96 -2.53 5.27
CA GLU A 24 -2.95 -1.55 5.64
C GLU A 24 -2.23 -1.07 4.39
N LEU A 25 -1.96 0.24 4.35
CA LEU A 25 -1.28 0.89 3.24
C LEU A 25 0.23 0.78 3.46
N LEU A 26 0.93 0.21 2.47
CA LEU A 26 2.38 0.15 2.41
C LEU A 26 2.87 0.63 1.04
N MET A 27 4.16 0.92 0.92
CA MET A 27 4.83 1.21 -0.34
C MET A 27 5.56 -0.06 -0.81
N ARG A 28 5.35 -0.46 -2.07
CA ARG A 28 6.07 -1.59 -2.65
C ARG A 28 7.52 -1.18 -2.95
N VAL A 29 8.49 -1.91 -2.41
CA VAL A 29 9.93 -1.58 -2.55
C VAL A 29 10.39 -1.56 -4.01
N SER A 30 9.90 -2.50 -4.82
CA SER A 30 10.39 -2.66 -6.20
C SER A 30 9.91 -1.59 -7.18
N THR A 31 8.78 -0.93 -6.90
CA THR A 31 8.17 0.03 -7.83
C THR A 31 7.89 1.40 -7.23
N GLY A 32 7.89 1.53 -5.89
CA GLY A 32 7.43 2.73 -5.19
C GLY A 32 5.91 2.90 -5.19
N ASP A 33 5.15 1.94 -5.70
CA ASP A 33 3.70 2.05 -5.78
C ASP A 33 3.04 1.79 -4.40
N PRO A 34 1.94 2.49 -4.08
CA PRO A 34 1.14 2.17 -2.91
C PRO A 34 0.41 0.84 -3.08
N VAL A 35 0.41 0.01 -2.03
CA VAL A 35 -0.26 -1.28 -1.99
C VAL A 35 -1.05 -1.43 -0.70
N CYS A 36 -2.31 -1.85 -0.82
CA CYS A 36 -3.13 -2.25 0.33
C CYS A 36 -2.97 -3.75 0.57
N VAL A 37 -2.46 -4.13 1.74
CA VAL A 37 -2.22 -5.53 2.13
C VAL A 37 -3.00 -5.88 3.38
N LYS A 38 -3.25 -7.16 3.64
CA LYS A 38 -3.87 -7.56 4.93
C LYS A 38 -2.89 -7.26 6.06
N GLN A 39 -3.39 -6.77 7.19
CA GLN A 39 -2.59 -6.53 8.39
C GLN A 39 -1.78 -7.77 8.82
N SER A 40 -2.39 -8.97 8.73
CA SER A 40 -1.73 -10.24 9.04
C SER A 40 -0.55 -10.59 8.11
N SER A 41 -0.42 -9.90 6.98
CA SER A 41 0.66 -10.10 6.01
C SER A 41 1.76 -9.03 6.11
N VAL A 42 1.52 -7.91 6.82
CA VAL A 42 2.45 -6.78 6.88
C VAL A 42 3.83 -7.21 7.35
N GLU A 43 3.92 -7.85 8.52
CA GLU A 43 5.19 -8.31 9.09
C GLU A 43 5.97 -9.20 8.11
N HIS A 44 5.30 -10.16 7.48
CA HIS A 44 5.94 -11.05 6.52
C HIS A 44 6.45 -10.28 5.29
N LEU A 45 5.68 -9.32 4.78
CA LEU A 45 6.05 -8.53 3.60
C LEU A 45 7.20 -7.56 3.86
N LEU A 46 7.28 -6.99 5.07
CA LEU A 46 8.42 -6.19 5.52
C LEU A 46 9.68 -7.06 5.64
N LEU A 47 9.58 -8.24 6.28
CA LEU A 47 10.70 -9.15 6.50
C LEU A 47 11.34 -9.67 5.21
N ILE A 48 10.54 -9.91 4.17
CA ILE A 48 11.05 -10.38 2.86
C ILE A 48 11.46 -9.23 1.93
N GLY A 49 11.36 -7.97 2.37
CA GLY A 49 11.71 -6.80 1.57
C GLY A 49 10.76 -6.53 0.39
N PHE A 50 9.50 -6.98 0.50
CA PHE A 50 8.49 -6.73 -0.55
C PHE A 50 7.90 -5.32 -0.45
N ALA A 51 7.68 -4.84 0.77
CA ALA A 51 7.08 -3.54 1.04
C ALA A 51 7.79 -2.84 2.21
N ASP A 52 7.56 -1.54 2.34
CA ASP A 52 8.02 -0.69 3.44
C ASP A 52 6.92 0.33 3.80
N TYR A 53 7.09 1.04 4.92
CA TYR A 53 6.25 2.19 5.26
C TYR A 53 6.65 3.42 4.41
N PHE A 54 5.75 4.41 4.36
CA PHE A 54 5.98 5.70 3.69
C PHE A 54 6.92 6.60 4.48
#